data_AF-A0A4Y8LQ87-F1
#
_entry.id   AF-A0A4Y8LQ87-F1
#
_cell.length_a   1.000
_cell.length_b   1.000
_cell.length_c   1.000
_cell.angle_alpha   90.00
_cell.angle_beta   90.00
_cell.angle_gamma   90.00
#
_symmetry.space_group_name_H-M   'P 1'
#
loop_
_entity.id
_entity.type
_entity.pdbx_description
1 polymer ?
#
loop_
_entity_poly.entity_id
_entity_poly.type
_entity_poly.pdbx_seq_one_letter_code
_entity_poly.pdbx_strand_id
1 'polypeptide(L)'
;MDLKLFEEHFHLSDKGSEHPLLSISGNDILNAEPMLAMLRKGSELVKGIGLEIGVSAIGLAFYGLIATKQLVMSQYNRILDLSLDNLTIQIESHNDHAHFVFKISELKWTDLPAEGREAAVLAEWSRYFADTVNPLIEAATSAIGLKPSIVWNQYGARSAYTMDYVRKIVPEGTVRQLIDDDFSLLAGLPGKIFNRGKNPFEFTPCYLDSPYKPGAQIMLRSSCCLWYKRENGVKCYNCPILKDDERTELKSKIEASIKEKEQSA
;
A
#
# COMPACT_ATOMS: atom_id res chain seq x y z
N MET A 1 -5.75 21.68 4.44
CA MET A 1 -5.56 20.27 4.80
C MET A 1 -4.07 20.04 4.82
N ASP A 2 -3.55 19.45 5.89
CA ASP A 2 -2.12 19.11 5.97
C ASP A 2 -1.90 17.77 5.26
N LEU A 3 -0.98 17.74 4.29
CA LEU A 3 -0.67 16.54 3.52
C LEU A 3 0.54 15.78 4.07
N LYS A 4 1.28 16.32 5.04
CA LYS A 4 2.58 15.80 5.48
C LYS A 4 2.58 14.31 5.81
N LEU A 5 1.54 13.83 6.51
CA LEU A 5 1.35 12.41 6.81
C LEU A 5 1.33 11.55 5.53
N PHE A 6 0.64 12.03 4.49
CA PHE A 6 0.48 11.31 3.23
C PHE A 6 1.72 11.41 2.35
N GLU A 7 2.43 12.55 2.41
CA GLU A 7 3.72 12.73 1.74
C GLU A 7 4.76 11.75 2.28
N GLU A 8 4.88 11.66 3.62
CA GLU A 8 5.89 10.85 4.29
C GLU A 8 5.60 9.34 4.23
N HIS A 9 4.32 8.93 4.32
CA HIS A 9 3.96 7.50 4.44
C HIS A 9 3.40 6.87 3.18
N PHE A 10 2.83 7.67 2.26
CA PHE A 10 2.18 7.19 1.05
C PHE A 10 2.72 7.83 -0.23
N HIS A 11 3.74 8.70 -0.12
CA HIS A 11 4.37 9.38 -1.25
C HIS A 11 3.35 10.11 -2.14
N LEU A 12 2.38 10.78 -1.52
CA LEU A 12 1.32 11.51 -2.18
C LEU A 12 1.38 12.99 -1.81
N SER A 13 1.53 13.86 -2.81
CA SER A 13 1.67 15.32 -2.64
C SER A 13 1.10 16.09 -3.83
N ASP A 14 0.90 17.39 -3.70
CA ASP A 14 0.55 18.30 -4.81
C ASP A 14 1.78 18.73 -5.63
N LYS A 15 2.98 18.64 -5.06
CA LYS A 15 4.24 18.97 -5.73
C LYS A 15 4.74 17.84 -6.64
N GLY A 16 4.57 16.59 -6.20
CA GLY A 16 5.22 15.41 -6.77
C GLY A 16 6.71 15.34 -6.46
N SER A 17 7.43 14.52 -7.24
CA SER A 17 8.89 14.44 -7.25
C SER A 17 9.51 15.64 -7.96
N GLU A 18 10.60 16.17 -7.41
CA GLU A 18 11.40 17.22 -8.05
C GLU A 18 12.12 16.70 -9.31
N HIS A 19 12.53 15.43 -9.29
CA HIS A 19 13.35 14.81 -10.34
C HIS A 19 12.84 13.39 -10.68
N PRO A 20 11.62 13.26 -11.24
CA PRO A 20 11.06 11.96 -11.58
C PRO A 20 11.88 11.30 -12.70
N LEU A 21 12.23 10.04 -12.51
CA LEU A 21 12.87 9.19 -13.53
C LEU A 21 11.88 8.78 -14.63
N LEU A 22 10.60 8.72 -14.28
CA LEU A 22 9.48 8.50 -15.18
C LEU A 22 8.24 9.17 -14.59
N SER A 23 7.40 9.75 -15.43
CA SER A 23 6.17 10.44 -15.03
C SER A 23 5.08 10.14 -16.07
N ILE A 24 3.95 9.60 -15.63
CA ILE A 24 2.84 9.18 -16.49
C ILE A 24 1.53 9.67 -15.87
N SER A 25 0.65 10.26 -16.68
CA SER A 25 -0.67 10.71 -16.21
C SER A 25 -1.53 9.52 -15.74
N GLY A 26 -2.49 9.76 -14.85
CA GLY A 26 -3.39 8.72 -14.34
C GLY A 26 -4.20 8.03 -15.44
N ASN A 27 -4.54 8.74 -16.51
CA ASN A 27 -5.23 8.13 -17.65
C ASN A 27 -4.27 7.33 -18.54
N ASP A 28 -3.10 7.88 -18.83
CA ASP A 28 -2.16 7.23 -19.74
C ASP A 28 -1.62 5.93 -19.13
N ILE A 29 -1.48 5.86 -17.81
CA ILE A 29 -0.98 4.66 -17.11
C ILE A 29 -1.92 3.46 -17.28
N LEU A 30 -3.19 3.65 -17.66
CA LEU A 30 -4.09 2.53 -17.93
C LEU A 30 -3.74 1.80 -19.23
N ASN A 31 -2.95 2.41 -20.12
CA ASN A 31 -2.52 1.80 -21.37
C ASN A 31 -1.35 0.84 -21.14
N ALA A 32 -1.29 -0.23 -21.92
CA ALA A 32 -0.31 -1.30 -21.75
C ALA A 32 1.15 -0.83 -21.83
N GLU A 33 1.49 0.00 -22.83
CA GLU A 33 2.88 0.48 -23.02
C GLU A 33 3.34 1.42 -21.88
N PRO A 34 2.61 2.48 -21.52
CA PRO A 34 2.94 3.31 -20.35
C PRO A 34 3.04 2.50 -19.04
N MET A 35 2.07 1.61 -18.78
CA MET A 35 2.14 0.74 -17.61
C MET A 35 3.38 -0.14 -17.62
N LEU A 36 3.68 -0.77 -18.76
CA LEU A 36 4.85 -1.65 -18.89
C LEU A 36 6.16 -0.89 -18.68
N ALA A 37 6.26 0.36 -19.16
CA ALA A 37 7.41 1.23 -18.89
C ALA A 37 7.56 1.51 -17.40
N MET A 38 6.46 1.81 -16.69
CA MET A 38 6.45 2.02 -15.25
C MET A 38 6.87 0.76 -14.47
N LEU A 39 6.34 -0.41 -14.85
CA LEU A 39 6.69 -1.69 -14.24
C LEU A 39 8.16 -2.07 -14.46
N ARG A 40 8.68 -1.85 -15.68
CA ARG A 40 10.10 -2.06 -16.01
C ARG A 40 10.98 -1.18 -15.16
N LYS A 41 10.68 0.12 -15.07
CA LYS A 41 11.49 1.04 -14.27
C LYS A 41 11.44 0.70 -12.78
N GLY A 42 10.26 0.37 -12.26
CA GLY A 42 10.10 -0.08 -10.88
C GLY A 42 10.86 -1.37 -10.56
N SER A 43 10.83 -2.34 -11.46
CA SER A 43 11.60 -3.59 -11.31
C SER A 43 13.12 -3.33 -11.37
N GLU A 44 13.59 -2.54 -12.35
CA GLU A 44 14.99 -2.16 -12.50
C GLU A 44 15.56 -1.53 -11.22
N LEU A 45 14.86 -0.56 -10.63
CA LEU A 45 15.32 0.15 -9.44
C LEU A 45 15.44 -0.74 -8.20
N VAL A 46 14.66 -1.81 -8.12
CA VAL A 46 14.79 -2.81 -7.04
C VAL A 46 15.68 -3.98 -7.44
N LYS A 47 16.36 -3.93 -8.59
CA LYS A 47 17.18 -5.02 -9.16
C LYS A 47 16.37 -6.30 -9.34
N GLY A 48 15.13 -6.17 -9.81
CA GLY A 48 14.21 -7.28 -10.02
C GLY A 48 14.69 -8.21 -11.13
N ILE A 49 14.51 -9.52 -10.92
CA ILE A 49 14.83 -10.56 -11.93
C ILE A 49 13.69 -10.69 -12.96
N GLY A 50 12.50 -10.20 -12.64
CA GLY A 50 11.33 -10.21 -13.48
C GLY A 50 10.41 -9.04 -13.19
N LEU A 51 9.32 -8.89 -13.93
CA LEU A 51 8.41 -7.74 -13.79
C LEU A 51 7.37 -7.93 -12.68
N GLU A 52 7.24 -9.14 -12.11
CA GLU A 52 6.25 -9.42 -11.08
C GLU A 52 6.53 -8.66 -9.77
N ILE A 53 7.81 -8.41 -9.46
CA ILE A 53 8.19 -7.54 -8.33
C ILE A 53 7.82 -6.07 -8.61
N GLY A 54 7.91 -5.63 -9.86
CA GLY A 54 7.43 -4.30 -10.29
C GLY A 54 5.91 -4.16 -10.07
N VAL A 55 5.14 -5.17 -10.46
CA VAL A 55 3.68 -5.21 -10.22
C VAL A 55 3.36 -5.23 -8.73
N SER A 56 4.09 -6.03 -7.95
CA SER A 56 3.88 -6.10 -6.50
C SER A 56 4.20 -4.76 -5.82
N ALA A 57 5.27 -4.08 -6.24
CA ALA A 57 5.71 -2.81 -5.69
C ALA A 57 4.75 -1.65 -6.03
N ILE A 58 4.36 -1.48 -7.30
CA ILE A 58 3.39 -0.44 -7.67
C ILE A 58 2.01 -0.73 -7.07
N GLY A 59 1.62 -2.00 -6.97
CA GLY A 59 0.39 -2.41 -6.29
C GLY A 59 0.39 -2.01 -4.81
N LEU A 60 1.51 -2.17 -4.11
CA LEU A 60 1.65 -1.66 -2.74
C LEU A 60 1.61 -0.13 -2.67
N ALA A 61 2.08 0.58 -3.70
CA ALA A 61 1.95 2.03 -3.77
C ALA A 61 0.47 2.46 -3.95
N PHE A 62 -0.31 1.76 -4.79
CA PHE A 62 -1.74 2.05 -4.97
C PHE A 62 -2.54 1.93 -3.67
N TYR A 63 -2.14 1.08 -2.72
CA TYR A 63 -2.72 1.07 -1.39
C TYR A 63 -2.62 2.44 -0.69
N GLY A 64 -1.55 3.21 -0.92
CA GLY A 64 -1.38 4.56 -0.39
C GLY A 64 -2.50 5.51 -0.81
N LEU A 65 -3.01 5.38 -2.04
CA LEU A 65 -4.17 6.16 -2.50
C LEU A 65 -5.43 5.85 -1.68
N ILE A 66 -5.63 4.58 -1.32
CA ILE A 66 -6.77 4.12 -0.53
C ILE A 66 -6.63 4.63 0.90
N ALA A 67 -5.45 4.44 1.52
CA ALA A 67 -5.19 4.87 2.88
C ALA A 67 -5.31 6.39 3.04
N THR A 68 -4.80 7.18 2.09
CA THR A 68 -4.96 8.63 2.08
C THR A 68 -6.43 9.02 2.01
N LYS A 69 -7.20 8.48 1.05
CA LYS A 69 -8.63 8.81 0.92
C LYS A 69 -9.41 8.47 2.19
N GLN A 70 -9.17 7.29 2.75
CA GLN A 70 -9.75 6.85 4.02
C GLN A 70 -9.47 7.86 5.14
N LEU A 71 -8.21 8.19 5.37
CA LEU A 71 -7.81 9.09 6.44
C LEU A 71 -8.32 10.52 6.23
N VAL A 72 -8.43 10.99 4.99
CA VAL A 72 -8.99 12.32 4.71
C VAL A 72 -10.50 12.37 5.00
N MET A 73 -11.24 11.32 4.64
CA MET A 73 -12.67 11.21 4.97
C MET A 73 -12.91 11.22 6.48
N SER A 74 -12.08 10.51 7.25
CA SER A 74 -12.23 10.44 8.70
C SER A 74 -11.72 11.68 9.44
N GLN A 75 -10.55 12.22 9.06
CA GLN A 75 -9.94 13.33 9.81
C GLN A 75 -10.51 14.69 9.44
N TYR A 76 -10.87 14.88 8.18
CA TYR A 76 -11.29 16.19 7.66
C TYR A 76 -12.75 16.23 7.22
N ASN A 77 -13.47 15.11 7.32
CA ASN A 77 -14.85 14.98 6.83
C ASN A 77 -14.97 15.39 5.35
N ARG A 78 -13.99 14.99 4.53
CA ARG A 78 -13.82 15.40 3.13
C ARG A 78 -13.47 14.22 2.25
N ILE A 79 -13.92 14.25 1.01
CA ILE A 79 -13.51 13.34 -0.05
C ILE A 79 -12.47 14.06 -0.90
N LEU A 80 -11.20 13.70 -0.72
CA LEU A 80 -10.11 14.19 -1.57
C LEU A 80 -10.25 13.65 -3.00
N ASP A 81 -10.12 14.51 -4.02
CA ASP A 81 -10.14 14.06 -5.41
C ASP A 81 -8.82 13.41 -5.79
N LEU A 82 -8.84 12.08 -5.85
CA LEU A 82 -7.74 11.23 -6.31
C LEU A 82 -8.14 10.49 -7.61
N SER A 83 -9.03 11.08 -8.41
CA SER A 83 -9.37 10.54 -9.73
C SER A 83 -8.15 10.48 -10.65
N LEU A 84 -8.20 9.61 -11.66
CA LEU A 84 -7.11 9.45 -12.63
C LEU A 84 -6.79 10.75 -13.38
N ASP A 85 -7.80 11.56 -13.71
CA ASP A 85 -7.64 12.89 -14.31
C ASP A 85 -6.84 13.86 -13.43
N ASN A 86 -6.85 13.65 -12.12
CA ASN A 86 -6.17 14.49 -11.15
C ASN A 86 -4.83 13.91 -10.66
N LEU A 87 -4.44 12.74 -11.14
CA LEU A 87 -3.23 12.04 -10.70
C LEU A 87 -2.17 11.99 -11.79
N THR A 88 -0.92 12.08 -11.36
CA THR A 88 0.25 11.67 -12.14
C THR A 88 1.07 10.71 -11.30
N ILE A 89 1.37 9.53 -11.85
CA ILE A 89 2.22 8.53 -11.22
C ILE A 89 3.65 8.76 -11.66
N GLN A 90 4.52 8.92 -10.69
CA GLN A 90 5.94 9.15 -10.88
C GLN A 90 6.75 8.04 -10.23
N ILE A 91 7.96 7.86 -10.72
CA ILE A 91 8.97 7.07 -10.01
C ILE A 91 10.21 7.92 -9.80
N GLU A 92 10.74 7.88 -8.59
CA GLU A 92 11.96 8.56 -8.22
C GLU A 92 12.91 7.60 -7.51
N SER A 93 14.18 8.01 -7.43
CA SER A 93 15.20 7.30 -6.69
C SER A 93 15.99 8.31 -5.88
N HIS A 94 15.98 8.15 -4.55
CA HIS A 94 16.81 8.92 -3.62
C HIS A 94 17.75 7.96 -2.92
N ASN A 95 19.05 8.15 -3.10
CA ASN A 95 20.08 7.23 -2.60
C ASN A 95 19.79 5.77 -3.04
N ASP A 96 19.71 4.84 -2.08
CA ASP A 96 19.47 3.41 -2.30
C ASP A 96 17.98 3.00 -2.34
N HIS A 97 17.06 3.97 -2.35
CA HIS A 97 15.61 3.70 -2.27
C HIS A 97 14.84 4.33 -3.42
N ALA A 98 13.97 3.51 -4.01
CA ALA A 98 13.07 3.92 -5.09
C ALA A 98 11.63 3.97 -4.58
N HIS A 99 10.93 5.02 -5.00
CA HIS A 99 9.57 5.30 -4.56
C HIS A 99 8.67 5.57 -5.77
N PHE A 100 7.47 5.00 -5.73
CA PHE A 100 6.38 5.48 -6.56
C PHE A 100 5.74 6.66 -5.85
N VAL A 101 5.57 7.76 -6.58
CA VAL A 101 5.03 9.03 -6.06
C VAL A 101 3.74 9.34 -6.80
N PHE A 102 2.71 9.75 -6.07
CA PHE A 102 1.44 10.22 -6.62
C PHE A 102 1.39 11.73 -6.51
N LYS A 103 1.50 12.39 -7.66
CA LYS A 103 1.29 13.84 -7.74
C LYS A 103 -0.18 14.14 -7.98
N ILE A 104 -0.76 14.95 -7.12
CA ILE A 104 -2.09 15.55 -7.30
C ILE A 104 -1.92 16.82 -8.15
N SER A 105 -2.66 16.92 -9.25
CA SER A 105 -2.55 18.08 -10.14
C SER A 105 -3.23 19.32 -9.55
N GLU A 106 -4.40 19.13 -8.93
CA GLU A 106 -5.16 20.17 -8.24
C GLU A 106 -5.69 19.66 -6.90
N LEU A 107 -5.40 20.38 -5.82
CA LEU A 107 -5.88 20.03 -4.48
C LEU A 107 -7.35 20.43 -4.31
N LYS A 108 -8.26 19.52 -4.67
CA LYS A 108 -9.72 19.70 -4.57
C LYS A 108 -10.38 18.58 -3.77
N TRP A 109 -11.51 18.90 -3.13
CA TRP A 109 -12.28 17.97 -2.32
C TRP A 109 -13.76 18.33 -2.30
N THR A 110 -14.60 17.37 -1.92
CA THR A 110 -15.99 17.61 -1.55
C THR A 110 -16.18 17.34 -0.06
N ASP A 111 -16.97 18.16 0.63
CA ASP A 111 -17.29 17.89 2.03
C ASP A 111 -18.29 16.72 2.11
N LEU A 112 -18.09 15.84 3.10
CA LEU A 112 -19.07 14.80 3.42
C LEU A 112 -20.29 15.42 4.10
N PRO A 113 -21.52 14.97 3.77
CA PRO A 113 -22.73 15.53 4.36
C PRO A 113 -22.81 15.20 5.85
N ALA A 114 -23.41 16.09 6.64
CA ALA A 114 -23.64 15.86 8.07
C ALA A 114 -24.66 14.73 8.30
N GLU A 115 -25.72 14.70 7.50
CA GLU A 115 -26.73 13.64 7.49
C GLU A 115 -26.41 12.63 6.39
N GLY A 116 -26.53 11.33 6.69
CA GLY A 116 -26.25 10.27 5.70
C GLY A 116 -24.78 10.10 5.35
N ARG A 117 -23.84 10.58 6.19
CA ARG A 117 -22.39 10.48 5.98
C ARG A 117 -21.92 9.08 5.62
N GLU A 118 -22.36 8.07 6.37
CA GLU A 118 -21.98 6.66 6.14
C GLU A 118 -22.35 6.21 4.72
N ALA A 119 -23.57 6.52 4.27
CA ALA A 119 -24.01 6.19 2.91
C ALA A 119 -23.17 6.92 1.85
N ALA A 120 -22.77 8.17 2.10
CA ALA A 120 -21.87 8.92 1.22
C ALA A 120 -20.46 8.31 1.17
N VAL A 121 -19.91 7.85 2.29
CA VAL A 121 -18.62 7.13 2.35
C VAL A 121 -18.68 5.82 1.56
N LEU A 122 -19.74 5.03 1.73
CA LEU A 122 -19.94 3.78 1.00
C LEU A 122 -20.12 4.00 -0.51
N ALA A 123 -20.85 5.04 -0.90
CA ALA A 123 -21.02 5.43 -2.29
C ALA A 123 -19.69 5.88 -2.91
N GLU A 124 -18.91 6.68 -2.19
CA GLU A 124 -17.58 7.11 -2.63
C GLU A 124 -16.63 5.92 -2.79
N TRP A 125 -16.62 4.97 -1.86
CA TRP A 125 -15.79 3.77 -2.04
C TRP A 125 -16.19 2.98 -3.28
N SER A 126 -17.50 2.76 -3.46
CA SER A 126 -18.00 2.02 -4.63
C SER A 126 -17.55 2.67 -5.94
N ARG A 127 -17.70 3.99 -6.04
CA ARG A 127 -17.25 4.78 -7.19
C ARG A 127 -15.73 4.74 -7.37
N TYR A 128 -14.98 5.01 -6.31
CA TYR A 128 -13.53 5.14 -6.36
C TYR A 128 -12.81 3.82 -6.72
N PHE A 129 -13.32 2.69 -6.22
CA PHE A 129 -12.80 1.39 -6.63
C PHE A 129 -13.12 1.09 -8.09
N ALA A 130 -14.35 1.35 -8.54
CA ALA A 130 -14.76 1.12 -9.92
C ALA A 130 -13.96 1.98 -10.93
N ASP A 131 -13.81 3.27 -10.62
CA ASP A 131 -13.30 4.26 -11.59
C ASP A 131 -11.80 4.48 -11.52
N THR A 132 -11.13 4.07 -10.43
CA THR A 132 -9.71 4.40 -10.21
C THR A 132 -8.90 3.19 -9.77
N VAL A 133 -9.20 2.60 -8.62
CA VAL A 133 -8.31 1.60 -8.03
C VAL A 133 -8.32 0.27 -8.81
N ASN A 134 -9.50 -0.23 -9.20
CA ASN A 134 -9.58 -1.48 -9.96
C ASN A 134 -8.91 -1.34 -11.33
N PRO A 135 -9.17 -0.29 -12.14
CA PRO A 135 -8.47 -0.08 -13.41
C PRO A 135 -6.93 -0.03 -13.26
N LEU A 136 -6.41 0.66 -12.25
CA LEU A 136 -4.95 0.72 -12.00
C LEU A 136 -4.34 -0.65 -11.73
N ILE A 137 -4.98 -1.44 -10.85
CA ILE A 137 -4.50 -2.78 -10.51
C ILE A 137 -4.61 -3.71 -11.72
N GLU A 138 -5.72 -3.65 -12.45
CA GLU A 138 -5.95 -4.47 -13.63
C GLU A 138 -4.99 -4.14 -14.76
N ALA A 139 -4.72 -2.86 -15.01
CA ALA A 139 -3.71 -2.42 -15.98
C ALA A 139 -2.33 -2.96 -15.60
N ALA A 140 -1.93 -2.83 -14.33
CA ALA A 140 -0.63 -3.31 -13.85
C ALA A 140 -0.47 -4.82 -14.02
N THR A 141 -1.50 -5.61 -13.66
CA THR A 141 -1.40 -7.06 -13.78
C THR A 141 -1.53 -7.54 -15.23
N SER A 142 -2.40 -6.92 -16.03
CA SER A 142 -2.65 -7.33 -17.41
C SER A 142 -1.49 -7.02 -18.34
N ALA A 143 -0.73 -5.95 -18.08
CA ALA A 143 0.47 -5.59 -18.85
C ALA A 143 1.52 -6.71 -18.92
N ILE A 144 1.50 -7.66 -17.97
CA ILE A 144 2.41 -8.81 -17.95
C ILE A 144 1.70 -10.15 -17.72
N GLY A 145 0.37 -10.22 -17.95
CA GLY A 145 -0.40 -11.47 -17.89
C GLY A 145 -0.55 -12.08 -16.49
N LEU A 146 -0.50 -11.28 -15.43
CA LEU A 146 -0.71 -11.72 -14.05
C LEU A 146 -2.17 -11.61 -13.62
N LYS A 147 -2.52 -12.33 -12.54
CA LYS A 147 -3.81 -12.18 -11.87
C LYS A 147 -3.76 -11.01 -10.85
N PRO A 148 -4.82 -10.19 -10.75
CA PRO A 148 -4.93 -9.11 -9.75
C PRO A 148 -4.72 -9.53 -8.29
N SER A 149 -4.91 -10.82 -7.98
CA SER A 149 -4.68 -11.36 -6.63
C SER A 149 -3.27 -11.09 -6.08
N ILE A 150 -2.26 -10.93 -6.95
CA ILE A 150 -0.90 -10.61 -6.53
C ILE A 150 -0.79 -9.25 -5.84
N VAL A 151 -1.68 -8.31 -6.17
CA VAL A 151 -1.77 -7.01 -5.52
C VAL A 151 -2.76 -7.09 -4.36
N TRP A 152 -4.00 -7.50 -4.63
CA TRP A 152 -5.08 -7.48 -3.64
C TRP A 152 -4.78 -8.26 -2.37
N ASN A 153 -4.12 -9.42 -2.47
CA ASN A 153 -3.82 -10.22 -1.30
C ASN A 153 -2.80 -9.54 -0.36
N GLN A 154 -2.13 -8.46 -0.77
CA GLN A 154 -1.21 -7.70 0.08
C GLN A 154 -1.93 -6.70 0.98
N TYR A 155 -3.18 -6.34 0.66
CA TYR A 155 -3.85 -5.20 1.30
C TYR A 155 -4.29 -5.49 2.72
N GLY A 156 -4.72 -6.70 3.06
CA GLY A 156 -5.16 -7.04 4.41
C GLY A 156 -4.11 -6.75 5.51
N ALA A 157 -2.89 -7.30 5.37
CA ALA A 157 -1.83 -7.00 6.34
C ALA A 157 -1.35 -5.55 6.23
N ARG A 158 -1.33 -4.98 5.01
CA ARG A 158 -0.93 -3.58 4.82
C ARG A 158 -1.89 -2.62 5.54
N SER A 159 -3.19 -2.88 5.49
CA SER A 159 -4.20 -2.11 6.19
C SER A 159 -4.13 -2.27 7.70
N ALA A 160 -3.92 -3.49 8.18
CA ALA A 160 -3.71 -3.72 9.61
C ALA A 160 -2.49 -2.94 10.13
N TYR A 161 -1.36 -2.96 9.41
CA TYR A 161 -0.19 -2.14 9.76
C TYR A 161 -0.46 -0.64 9.73
N THR A 162 -1.20 -0.14 8.75
CA THR A 162 -1.58 1.28 8.70
C THR A 162 -2.45 1.66 9.90
N MET A 163 -3.45 0.84 10.24
CA MET A 163 -4.33 1.11 11.39
C MET A 163 -3.55 1.06 12.71
N ASP A 164 -2.63 0.11 12.88
CA ASP A 164 -1.75 0.04 14.05
C ASP A 164 -0.85 1.28 14.17
N TYR A 165 -0.36 1.80 13.05
CA TYR A 165 0.43 3.03 13.03
C TYR A 165 -0.43 4.26 13.36
N VAL A 166 -1.58 4.40 12.70
CA VAL A 166 -2.51 5.52 12.91
C VAL A 166 -2.97 5.59 14.36
N ARG A 167 -3.32 4.45 14.98
CA ARG A 167 -3.70 4.38 16.40
C ARG A 167 -2.60 4.80 17.37
N LYS A 168 -1.32 4.77 16.96
CA LYS A 168 -0.19 5.24 17.78
C LYS A 168 0.00 6.75 17.69
N ILE A 169 -0.31 7.35 16.55
CA ILE A 169 -0.08 8.78 16.30
C ILE A 169 -1.32 9.65 16.50
N VAL A 170 -2.53 9.07 16.37
CA VAL A 170 -3.80 9.75 16.60
C VAL A 170 -4.27 9.45 18.03
N PRO A 171 -4.43 10.48 18.88
CA PRO A 171 -4.94 10.31 20.24
C PRO A 171 -6.33 9.67 20.28
N GLU A 172 -6.65 9.03 21.39
CA GLU A 172 -8.01 8.55 21.63
C GLU A 172 -9.01 9.72 21.65
N GLY A 173 -10.19 9.49 21.06
CA GLY A 173 -11.23 10.51 20.91
C GLY A 173 -12.06 10.30 19.64
N THR A 174 -12.90 11.28 19.34
CA THR A 174 -13.87 11.20 18.23
C THR A 174 -13.22 10.96 16.87
N VAL A 175 -12.07 11.59 16.59
CA VAL A 175 -11.37 11.39 15.30
C VAL A 175 -10.87 9.95 15.15
N ARG A 176 -10.31 9.36 16.22
CA ARG A 176 -9.84 7.98 16.19
C ARG A 176 -11.01 6.99 16.03
N GLN A 177 -12.11 7.22 16.74
CA GLN A 177 -13.32 6.41 16.58
C GLN A 177 -13.82 6.47 15.14
N LEU A 178 -13.87 7.66 14.54
CA LEU A 178 -14.33 7.83 13.17
C LEU A 178 -13.41 7.15 12.14
N ILE A 179 -12.09 7.14 12.38
CA ILE A 179 -11.13 6.38 11.57
C ILE A 179 -11.41 4.87 11.65
N ASP A 180 -11.64 4.34 12.85
CA ASP A 180 -11.96 2.93 13.07
C ASP A 180 -13.33 2.54 12.46
N ASP A 181 -14.33 3.40 12.59
CA ASP A 181 -15.68 3.21 12.03
C ASP A 181 -15.64 3.22 10.50
N ASP A 182 -15.01 4.23 9.90
CA ASP A 182 -14.88 4.32 8.44
C ASP A 182 -14.07 3.12 7.89
N PHE A 183 -13.08 2.64 8.64
CA PHE A 183 -12.27 1.50 8.20
C PHE A 183 -13.10 0.22 8.24
N SER A 184 -13.99 0.11 9.23
CA SER A 184 -14.95 -0.99 9.32
C SER A 184 -15.93 -0.99 8.15
N LEU A 185 -16.35 0.19 7.66
CA LEU A 185 -17.15 0.30 6.43
C LEU A 185 -16.39 -0.26 5.21
N LEU A 186 -15.13 0.14 5.03
CA LEU A 186 -14.27 -0.37 3.94
C LEU A 186 -14.09 -1.90 4.02
N ALA A 187 -13.82 -2.43 5.21
CA ALA A 187 -13.68 -3.87 5.45
C ALA A 187 -15.00 -4.64 5.33
N GLY A 188 -16.15 -3.97 5.45
CA GLY A 188 -17.49 -4.52 5.29
C GLY A 188 -18.02 -4.53 3.85
N LEU A 189 -17.34 -3.87 2.90
CA LEU A 189 -17.78 -3.84 1.51
C LEU A 189 -17.80 -5.24 0.87
N PRO A 190 -18.74 -5.52 -0.06
CA PRO A 190 -18.77 -6.80 -0.73
C PRO A 190 -17.59 -6.94 -1.71
N GLY A 191 -17.03 -8.15 -1.82
CA GLY A 191 -15.86 -8.44 -2.66
C GLY A 191 -15.96 -7.94 -4.11
N LYS A 192 -17.18 -7.90 -4.67
CA LYS A 192 -17.44 -7.42 -6.03
C LYS A 192 -17.01 -5.97 -6.28
N ILE A 193 -16.97 -5.12 -5.24
CA ILE A 193 -16.48 -3.74 -5.36
C ILE A 193 -15.01 -3.70 -5.79
N PHE A 194 -14.24 -4.73 -5.47
CA PHE A 194 -12.81 -4.85 -5.78
C PHE A 194 -12.55 -5.75 -7.00
N ASN A 195 -13.59 -6.16 -7.73
CA ASN A 195 -13.54 -7.22 -8.74
C ASN A 195 -13.02 -8.57 -8.17
N ARG A 196 -13.34 -8.87 -6.91
CA ARG A 196 -12.93 -10.08 -6.19
C ARG A 196 -14.11 -10.88 -5.65
N GLY A 197 -13.86 -12.15 -5.31
CA GLY A 197 -14.83 -12.98 -4.59
C GLY A 197 -14.92 -12.69 -3.09
N LYS A 198 -13.90 -12.06 -2.50
CA LYS A 198 -13.83 -11.69 -1.07
C LYS A 198 -13.27 -10.28 -0.91
N ASN A 199 -13.58 -9.61 0.19
CA ASN A 199 -13.03 -8.30 0.49
C ASN A 199 -11.53 -8.43 0.83
N PRO A 200 -10.61 -7.71 0.15
CA PRO A 200 -9.18 -7.77 0.42
C PRO A 200 -8.75 -7.12 1.76
N PHE A 201 -9.63 -6.33 2.38
CA PHE A 201 -9.45 -5.70 3.69
C PHE A 201 -10.04 -6.53 4.84
N GLU A 202 -10.82 -7.57 4.54
CA GLU A 202 -11.25 -8.56 5.52
C GLU A 202 -10.06 -9.46 5.87
N PHE A 203 -9.34 -9.10 6.94
CA PHE A 203 -8.11 -9.77 7.35
C PHE A 203 -8.02 -9.88 8.86
N THR A 204 -7.72 -11.09 9.34
CA THR A 204 -7.41 -11.35 10.74
C THR A 204 -5.89 -11.45 10.90
N PRO A 205 -5.25 -10.49 11.58
CA PRO A 205 -3.80 -10.53 11.80
C PRO A 205 -3.36 -11.78 12.55
N CYS A 206 -2.30 -12.41 12.07
CA CYS A 206 -1.57 -13.45 12.77
C CYS A 206 -0.20 -12.89 13.19
N TYR A 207 0.23 -13.18 14.42
CA TYR A 207 1.46 -12.65 14.99
C TYR A 207 2.45 -13.77 15.30
N LEU A 208 3.72 -13.46 15.08
CA LEU A 208 4.86 -14.32 15.39
C LEU A 208 5.72 -13.62 16.44
N ASP A 209 6.47 -14.40 17.22
CA ASP A 209 7.53 -13.83 18.06
C ASP A 209 8.58 -13.14 17.17
N SER A 210 8.95 -11.93 17.56
CA SER A 210 9.95 -11.13 16.86
C SER A 210 11.35 -11.65 17.17
N PRO A 211 12.16 -12.02 16.16
CA PRO A 211 13.57 -12.36 16.36
C PRO A 211 14.43 -11.10 16.61
N TYR A 212 13.87 -9.90 16.41
CA TYR A 212 14.58 -8.62 16.52
C TYR A 212 14.53 -8.02 17.92
N LYS A 213 13.53 -8.39 18.73
CA LYS A 213 13.34 -7.85 20.07
C LYS A 213 12.60 -8.87 20.95
N PRO A 214 13.20 -9.34 22.05
CA PRO A 214 12.53 -10.24 22.99
C PRO A 214 11.19 -9.67 23.49
N GLY A 215 10.17 -10.53 23.53
CA GLY A 215 8.81 -10.17 23.96
C GLY A 215 8.01 -9.31 22.97
N ALA A 216 8.61 -8.88 21.85
CA ALA A 216 7.86 -8.20 20.80
C ALA A 216 7.25 -9.20 19.81
N GLN A 217 6.17 -8.81 19.17
CA GLN A 217 5.52 -9.57 18.11
C GLN A 217 5.65 -8.88 16.76
N ILE A 218 5.70 -9.68 15.70
CA ILE A 218 5.66 -9.21 14.31
C ILE A 218 4.51 -9.88 13.57
N MET A 219 3.70 -9.08 12.90
CA MET A 219 2.57 -9.57 12.11
C MET A 219 3.08 -10.33 10.87
N LEU A 220 2.48 -11.49 10.60
CA LEU A 220 2.64 -12.21 9.35
C LEU A 220 1.93 -11.44 8.22
N ARG A 221 2.60 -11.24 7.08
CA ARG A 221 1.96 -10.57 5.94
C ARG A 221 0.86 -11.45 5.36
N SER A 222 -0.18 -10.84 4.80
CA SER A 222 -1.31 -11.53 4.18
C SER A 222 -0.95 -12.18 2.84
N SER A 223 0.10 -11.70 2.17
CA SER A 223 0.70 -12.38 1.01
C SER A 223 2.18 -11.99 0.80
N CYS A 224 2.85 -12.71 -0.11
CA CYS A 224 4.23 -12.41 -0.49
C CYS A 224 4.27 -11.20 -1.42
N CYS A 225 5.07 -10.19 -1.08
CA CYS A 225 5.35 -9.03 -1.94
C CYS A 225 6.44 -9.28 -2.99
N LEU A 226 6.82 -10.55 -3.19
CA LEU A 226 7.86 -10.98 -4.14
C LEU A 226 9.23 -10.33 -3.99
N TRP A 227 9.56 -9.78 -2.82
CA TRP A 227 10.87 -9.13 -2.59
C TRP A 227 12.06 -10.05 -2.85
N TYR A 228 11.88 -11.37 -2.69
CA TYR A 228 12.90 -12.37 -2.98
C TYR A 228 13.21 -12.52 -4.49
N LYS A 229 12.38 -11.98 -5.39
CA LYS A 229 12.59 -11.99 -6.86
C LYS A 229 13.48 -10.84 -7.35
N ARG A 230 14.51 -10.50 -6.58
CA ARG A 230 15.54 -9.53 -6.95
C ARG A 230 16.92 -10.17 -6.84
N GLU A 231 17.94 -9.54 -7.41
CA GLU A 231 19.33 -9.94 -7.21
C GLU A 231 19.65 -10.03 -5.71
N ASN A 232 20.15 -11.18 -5.27
CA ASN A 232 20.41 -11.50 -3.85
C ASN A 232 19.17 -11.36 -2.95
N GLY A 233 17.97 -11.44 -3.51
CA GLY A 233 16.71 -11.35 -2.78
C GLY A 233 16.49 -12.54 -1.84
N VAL A 234 16.05 -12.24 -0.61
CA VAL A 234 15.69 -13.26 0.38
C VAL A 234 14.25 -13.08 0.84
N LYS A 235 13.60 -14.18 1.24
CA LYS A 235 12.28 -14.12 1.88
C LYS A 235 12.42 -13.48 3.26
N CYS A 236 11.49 -12.59 3.61
CA CYS A 236 11.45 -11.95 4.92
C CYS A 236 11.01 -12.94 6.02
N TYR A 237 11.43 -12.72 7.27
CA TYR A 237 10.97 -13.53 8.41
C TYR A 237 9.46 -13.56 8.56
N ASN A 238 8.74 -12.47 8.22
CA ASN A 238 7.27 -12.43 8.27
C ASN A 238 6.60 -12.72 6.90
N CYS A 239 7.32 -13.37 5.98
CA CYS A 239 6.77 -13.77 4.70
C CYS A 239 5.82 -14.97 4.86
N PRO A 240 4.63 -14.97 4.25
CA PRO A 240 3.66 -16.06 4.38
C PRO A 240 4.02 -17.32 3.59
N ILE A 241 4.96 -17.23 2.65
CA ILE A 241 5.45 -18.39 1.87
C ILE A 241 6.78 -18.94 2.39
N LEU A 242 7.24 -18.45 3.55
CA LEU A 242 8.41 -19.01 4.24
C LEU A 242 7.94 -20.21 5.06
N LYS A 243 8.55 -21.38 4.83
CA LYS A 243 8.21 -22.61 5.57
C LYS A 243 8.66 -22.49 7.03
N ASP A 244 8.06 -23.29 7.91
CA ASP A 244 8.34 -23.21 9.35
C ASP A 244 9.80 -23.57 9.70
N ASP A 245 10.38 -24.57 9.03
CA ASP A 245 11.80 -24.91 9.20
C ASP A 245 12.71 -23.77 8.74
N GLU A 246 12.45 -23.21 7.53
CA GLU A 246 13.19 -22.05 7.00
C GLU A 246 13.06 -20.83 7.93
N ARG A 247 11.90 -20.63 8.54
CA ARG A 247 11.60 -19.54 9.46
C ARG A 247 12.36 -19.71 10.77
N THR A 248 12.43 -20.93 11.29
CA THR A 248 13.19 -21.27 12.49
C THR A 248 14.69 -21.02 12.28
N GLU A 249 15.24 -21.48 11.16
CA GLU A 249 16.63 -21.22 10.79
C GLU A 249 16.92 -19.72 10.64
N LEU A 250 16.02 -18.98 9.98
CA LEU A 250 16.17 -17.54 9.80
C LEU A 250 16.10 -16.79 11.13
N LYS A 251 15.22 -17.21 12.05
CA LYS A 251 15.16 -16.68 13.42
C LYS A 251 16.49 -16.84 14.13
N SER A 252 17.07 -18.04 14.14
CA SER A 252 18.37 -18.28 14.77
C SER A 252 19.49 -17.44 14.15
N LYS A 253 19.50 -17.28 12.82
CA LYS A 253 20.49 -16.41 12.13
C LYS A 253 20.35 -14.94 12.51
N ILE A 254 19.13 -14.42 12.61
CA ILE A 254 18.87 -13.03 13.02
C ILE A 254 19.32 -12.82 14.47
N GLU A 255 18.92 -13.70 15.38
CA GLU A 255 19.28 -13.61 16.81
C GLU A 255 20.80 -13.71 17.03
N ALA A 256 21.49 -14.58 16.28
CA ALA A 256 22.95 -14.68 16.32
C ALA A 256 23.62 -13.38 15.85
N SER A 257 23.18 -12.82 14.71
CA SER A 257 23.73 -11.57 14.17
C SER A 257 23.51 -10.37 15.11
N ILE A 258 22.39 -10.33 15.84
CA ILE A 258 22.14 -9.29 16.84
C ILE A 258 23.11 -9.42 18.01
N LYS A 259 23.30 -10.63 18.55
CA LYS A 259 24.26 -10.88 19.64
C LYS A 259 25.69 -10.52 19.26
N GLU A 260 26.12 -10.85 18.04
CA GLU A 260 27.46 -10.50 17.54
C GLU A 260 27.66 -8.98 17.48
N LYS A 261 26.64 -8.23 17.05
CA LYS A 261 26.68 -6.76 17.03
C LYS A 261 26.72 -6.15 18.42
N GLU A 262 25.96 -6.70 19.37
CA GLU A 262 25.96 -6.25 20.77
C GLU A 262 27.30 -6.53 21.47
N GLN A 263 28.02 -7.58 21.07
CA GLN A 263 29.35 -7.92 21.61
C GLN A 263 30.49 -7.11 20.98
N SER A 264 30.24 -6.49 19.82
CA SER A 264 31.22 -5.70 19.08
C SER A 264 31.09 -4.18 19.30
N ALA A 265 30.13 -3.76 20.13
CA ALA A 265 29.83 -2.37 20.48
C ALA A 265 30.22 -2.08 21.93
#